data_AF-A0A810NQ28-F1
#
_entry.id   AF-A0A810NQ28-F1
#
_cell.length_a   1.000
_cell.length_b   1.000
_cell.length_c   1.000
_cell.angle_alpha   90.00
_cell.angle_beta   90.00
_cell.angle_gamma   90.00
#
_symmetry.space_group_name_H-M   'P 1'
#
loop_
_entity.id
_entity.type
_entity.pdbx_description
1 polymer ?
#
loop_
_entity_poly.entity_id
_entity_poly.type
_entity_poly.pdbx_seq_one_letter_code
_entity_poly.pdbx_strand_id
1 'polypeptide(L)'
;MRWFTRKPASRFPSDMIRRLELLGRFSLDSQSAGIDSGDVWSTCVAPFMQELSAEPTAFLTDLRALIRDDQGGWATLGAAHLVWEVRGGDAVHLPAALPFLDGGIDFKLSRGLPTASLTGYEMQRLVQRRAAGG
;
A
#
# COMPACT_ATOMS: atom_id res chain seq x y z
N MET A 1 -32.10 25.31 10.37
CA MET A 1 -32.11 23.85 10.10
C MET A 1 -30.67 23.37 10.06
N ARG A 2 -30.24 22.57 11.04
CA ARG A 2 -28.87 22.01 11.10
C ARG A 2 -28.77 20.86 10.12
N TRP A 3 -27.99 21.03 9.05
CA TRP A 3 -27.64 19.94 8.14
C TRP A 3 -26.60 19.06 8.82
N PHE A 4 -26.99 17.84 9.17
CA PHE A 4 -26.03 16.81 9.52
C PHE A 4 -25.37 16.34 8.22
N THR A 5 -24.18 16.85 7.92
CA THR A 5 -23.28 16.22 6.96
C THR A 5 -22.93 14.84 7.52
N ARG A 6 -23.65 13.82 7.05
CA ARG A 6 -23.29 12.42 7.27
C ARG A 6 -21.90 12.28 6.64
N LYS A 7 -20.84 12.14 7.46
CA LYS A 7 -19.53 11.72 6.93
C LYS A 7 -19.79 10.46 6.08
N PRO A 8 -19.33 10.41 4.82
CA PRO A 8 -19.40 9.16 4.07
C PRO A 8 -18.75 8.09 4.95
N ALA A 9 -19.47 6.99 5.17
CA ALA A 9 -18.88 5.86 5.86
C ALA A 9 -17.60 5.48 5.10
N SER A 10 -16.48 5.42 5.82
CA SER A 10 -15.22 4.95 5.25
C SER A 10 -15.49 3.61 4.56
N ARG A 11 -15.09 3.48 3.28
CA ARG A 11 -15.18 2.20 2.54
C ARG A 11 -14.39 1.10 3.24
N PHE A 12 -13.39 1.49 4.02
CA PHE A 12 -12.53 0.59 4.76
C PHE A 12 -13.10 0.20 6.11
N PRO A 13 -12.89 -1.04 6.57
CA PRO A 13 -13.24 -1.46 7.91
C PRO A 13 -12.45 -0.65 8.95
N SER A 14 -12.97 -0.59 10.19
CA SER A 14 -12.37 0.21 11.27
C SER A 14 -10.97 -0.25 11.67
N ASP A 15 -10.60 -1.49 11.37
CA ASP A 15 -9.29 -2.10 11.62
C ASP A 15 -8.33 -2.02 10.43
N MET A 16 -8.67 -1.28 9.36
CA MET A 16 -7.89 -1.26 8.12
C MET A 16 -6.43 -0.86 8.32
N ILE A 17 -6.13 0.15 9.15
CA ILE A 17 -4.75 0.53 9.46
C ILE A 17 -3.98 -0.65 10.04
N ARG A 18 -4.58 -1.41 10.97
CA ARG A 18 -3.97 -2.59 11.57
C ARG A 18 -3.72 -3.70 10.55
N ARG A 19 -4.62 -3.89 9.58
CA ARG A 19 -4.45 -4.85 8.47
C ARG A 19 -3.29 -4.46 7.57
N LEU A 20 -3.19 -3.19 7.20
CA LEU A 20 -2.08 -2.67 6.40
C LEU A 20 -0.76 -2.81 7.16
N GLU A 21 -0.74 -2.44 8.42
CA GLU A 21 0.40 -2.63 9.30
C GLU A 21 0.89 -4.08 9.40
N LEU A 22 -0.06 -5.03 9.48
CA LEU A 22 0.24 -6.46 9.48
C LEU A 22 0.82 -6.89 8.13
N LEU A 23 0.19 -6.47 7.04
CA LEU A 23 0.61 -6.77 5.67
C LEU A 23 2.00 -6.19 5.37
N GLY A 24 2.31 -4.98 5.86
CA GLY A 24 3.62 -4.36 5.70
C GLY A 24 4.71 -5.09 6.48
N ARG A 25 4.41 -5.61 7.68
CA ARG A 25 5.36 -6.45 8.43
C ARG A 25 5.58 -7.78 7.73
N PHE A 26 4.51 -8.42 7.27
CA PHE A 26 4.56 -9.67 6.52
C PHE A 26 5.35 -9.53 5.20
N SER A 27 5.19 -8.42 4.48
CA SER A 27 5.88 -8.19 3.19
C SER A 27 7.39 -8.05 3.34
N LEU A 28 7.84 -7.58 4.51
CA LEU A 28 9.26 -7.41 4.79
C LEU A 28 9.90 -8.67 5.35
N ASP A 29 9.17 -9.41 6.18
CA ASP A 29 9.67 -10.57 6.88
C ASP A 29 8.56 -11.59 7.12
N SER A 30 8.21 -12.34 6.07
CA SER A 30 7.21 -13.39 6.13
C SER A 30 7.65 -14.61 6.94
N GLN A 31 8.96 -14.82 7.09
CA GLN A 31 9.51 -16.02 7.74
C GLN A 31 9.64 -15.86 9.26
N SER A 32 10.01 -14.68 9.77
CA SER A 32 10.16 -14.46 11.20
C SER A 32 8.88 -13.98 11.88
N ALA A 33 7.91 -13.47 11.12
CA ALA A 33 6.70 -12.89 11.69
C ALA A 33 5.80 -13.94 12.38
N GLY A 34 5.98 -15.23 12.10
CA GLY A 34 5.16 -16.31 12.67
C GLY A 34 3.68 -16.21 12.28
N ILE A 35 3.37 -15.50 11.19
CA ILE A 35 2.02 -15.29 10.70
C ILE A 35 1.75 -16.26 9.55
N ASP A 36 0.62 -16.96 9.59
CA ASP A 36 0.19 -17.78 8.47
C ASP A 36 -0.10 -16.89 7.25
N SER A 37 0.61 -17.17 6.15
CA SER A 37 0.43 -16.47 4.87
C SER A 37 -1.01 -16.52 4.34
N GLY A 38 -1.75 -17.61 4.57
CA GLY A 38 -3.15 -17.74 4.15
C GLY A 38 -4.07 -16.81 4.95
N ASP A 39 -3.79 -16.63 6.23
CA ASP A 39 -4.54 -15.74 7.11
C ASP A 39 -4.28 -14.26 6.78
N VAL A 40 -3.01 -13.90 6.49
CA VAL A 40 -2.67 -12.55 6.02
C VAL A 40 -3.39 -12.25 4.72
N TRP A 41 -3.35 -13.17 3.75
CA TRP A 41 -3.99 -12.99 2.45
C TRP A 41 -5.50 -12.77 2.57
N SER A 42 -6.18 -13.69 3.24
CA SER A 42 -7.64 -13.67 3.40
C SER A 42 -8.14 -12.46 4.20
N THR A 43 -7.30 -11.92 5.10
CA THR A 43 -7.66 -10.77 5.94
C THR A 43 -7.27 -9.43 5.29
N CYS A 44 -6.09 -9.34 4.69
CA CYS A 44 -5.48 -8.06 4.32
C CYS A 44 -5.58 -7.76 2.82
N VAL A 45 -5.77 -8.77 1.96
CA VAL A 45 -5.75 -8.60 0.50
C VAL A 45 -7.09 -8.99 -0.12
N ALA A 46 -7.53 -10.23 0.08
CA ALA A 46 -8.72 -10.77 -0.57
C ALA A 46 -9.98 -9.88 -0.45
N PRO A 47 -10.27 -9.23 0.70
CA PRO A 47 -11.48 -8.40 0.83
C PRO A 47 -11.49 -7.16 -0.08
N PHE A 48 -10.32 -6.72 -0.54
CA PHE A 48 -10.17 -5.47 -1.29
C PHE A 48 -9.89 -5.69 -2.79
N MET A 49 -9.62 -6.95 -3.20
CA MET A 49 -9.26 -7.27 -4.59
C MET A 49 -10.30 -6.77 -5.60
N GLN A 50 -11.58 -7.05 -5.34
CA GLN A 50 -12.65 -6.69 -6.27
C GLN A 50 -12.79 -5.15 -6.38
N GLU A 51 -12.76 -4.44 -5.26
CA GLU A 51 -12.97 -2.99 -5.23
C GLU A 51 -11.79 -2.23 -5.85
N LEU A 52 -10.56 -2.59 -5.49
CA LEU A 52 -9.35 -2.00 -6.08
C LEU A 52 -9.20 -2.34 -7.57
N SER A 53 -9.75 -3.46 -8.03
CA SER A 53 -9.78 -3.79 -9.47
C SER A 53 -10.82 -2.97 -10.22
N ALA A 54 -12.02 -2.82 -9.67
CA ALA A 54 -13.13 -2.13 -10.32
C ALA A 54 -12.94 -0.60 -10.37
N GLU A 55 -12.55 0.02 -9.26
CA GLU A 55 -12.48 1.48 -9.09
C GLU A 55 -11.10 1.91 -8.55
N PRO A 56 -10.00 1.63 -9.29
CA PRO A 56 -8.65 1.75 -8.75
C PRO A 56 -8.30 3.16 -8.28
N THR A 57 -8.62 4.19 -9.07
CA THR A 57 -8.30 5.58 -8.73
C THR A 57 -9.05 6.03 -7.47
N ALA A 58 -10.34 5.71 -7.35
CA ALA A 58 -11.15 6.09 -6.19
C ALA A 58 -10.70 5.34 -4.93
N PHE A 59 -10.45 4.03 -5.04
CA PHE A 59 -9.94 3.22 -3.93
C PHE A 59 -8.60 3.74 -3.42
N LEU A 60 -7.65 4.01 -4.31
CA LEU A 60 -6.32 4.49 -3.96
C LEU A 60 -6.34 5.90 -3.37
N THR A 61 -7.24 6.76 -3.82
CA THR A 61 -7.42 8.10 -3.25
C THR A 61 -7.86 8.00 -1.79
N ASP A 62 -8.85 7.15 -1.52
CA ASP A 62 -9.36 6.96 -0.16
C ASP A 62 -8.32 6.25 0.72
N LEU A 63 -7.60 5.26 0.17
CA LEU A 63 -6.53 4.55 0.88
C LEU A 63 -5.42 5.53 1.28
N ARG A 64 -5.06 6.47 0.40
CA ARG A 64 -4.05 7.50 0.70
C ARG A 64 -4.52 8.45 1.79
N ALA A 65 -5.80 8.82 1.77
CA ALA A 65 -6.38 9.64 2.83
C ALA A 65 -6.37 8.90 4.18
N LEU A 66 -6.63 7.59 4.18
CA LEU A 66 -6.61 6.76 5.38
C LEU A 66 -5.21 6.70 6.02
N ILE A 67 -4.15 6.49 5.23
CA ILE A 67 -2.77 6.33 5.75
C ILE A 67 -2.01 7.65 5.91
N ARG A 68 -2.65 8.80 5.69
CA ARG A 68 -1.95 10.10 5.68
C ARG A 68 -1.15 10.35 6.97
N ASP A 69 -1.70 9.93 8.10
CA ASP A 69 -1.13 10.20 9.41
C ASP A 69 -0.06 9.15 9.82
N ASP A 70 0.15 8.08 9.03
CA ASP A 70 1.19 7.06 9.22
C ASP A 70 2.60 7.54 8.82
N GLN A 71 2.70 8.64 8.08
CA GLN A 71 3.97 9.32 7.72
C GLN A 71 5.05 8.41 7.12
N GLY A 72 4.67 7.43 6.30
CA GLY A 72 5.64 6.48 5.73
C GLY A 72 6.05 5.40 6.73
N GLY A 73 5.13 4.97 7.58
CA GLY A 73 5.28 3.86 8.52
C GLY A 73 4.84 2.51 7.93
N TRP A 74 4.50 1.58 8.82
CA TRP A 74 4.16 0.20 8.42
C TRP A 74 2.86 0.13 7.62
N ALA A 75 1.88 1.00 7.88
CA ALA A 75 0.65 1.02 7.10
C ALA A 75 0.91 1.50 5.66
N THR A 76 1.88 2.41 5.47
CA THR A 76 2.33 2.85 4.15
C THR A 76 2.98 1.72 3.37
N LEU A 77 3.90 0.96 3.98
CA LEU A 77 4.47 -0.23 3.34
C LEU A 77 3.39 -1.28 3.04
N GLY A 78 2.46 -1.50 3.96
CA GLY A 78 1.32 -2.39 3.76
C GLY A 78 0.43 -1.97 2.60
N ALA A 79 0.13 -0.67 2.48
CA ALA A 79 -0.63 -0.14 1.37
C ALA A 79 0.11 -0.32 0.04
N ALA A 80 1.42 -0.07 0.00
CA ALA A 80 2.24 -0.34 -1.18
C ALA A 80 2.19 -1.82 -1.57
N HIS A 81 2.24 -2.72 -0.58
CA HIS A 81 2.15 -4.15 -0.82
C HIS A 81 0.75 -4.58 -1.26
N LEU A 82 -0.33 -4.02 -0.70
CA LEU A 82 -1.70 -4.27 -1.16
C LEU A 82 -1.87 -3.87 -2.63
N VAL A 83 -1.32 -2.71 -3.01
CA VAL A 83 -1.36 -2.23 -4.41
C VAL A 83 -0.60 -3.18 -5.33
N TRP A 84 0.55 -3.70 -4.90
CA TRP A 84 1.19 -4.82 -5.59
C TRP A 84 0.19 -5.93 -5.67
N GLU A 85 -0.16 -6.62 -4.58
CA GLU A 85 -0.89 -7.90 -4.61
C GLU A 85 -2.11 -7.94 -5.54
N VAL A 86 -2.80 -6.81 -5.71
CA VAL A 86 -3.94 -6.71 -6.62
C VAL A 86 -3.58 -6.28 -8.06
N ARG A 87 -2.59 -5.42 -8.27
CA ARG A 87 -2.30 -4.81 -9.59
C ARG A 87 -1.00 -5.29 -10.24
N GLY A 88 -0.12 -5.92 -9.46
CA GLY A 88 1.21 -6.34 -9.87
C GLY A 88 1.99 -5.22 -10.56
N GLY A 89 2.59 -5.55 -11.70
CA GLY A 89 3.36 -4.61 -12.52
C GLY A 89 2.55 -3.43 -13.08
N ASP A 90 1.23 -3.57 -13.27
CA ASP A 90 0.40 -2.51 -13.85
C ASP A 90 0.28 -1.28 -12.95
N ALA A 91 0.61 -1.42 -11.66
CA ALA A 91 0.61 -0.31 -10.71
C ALA A 91 1.51 0.86 -11.16
N VAL A 92 2.61 0.61 -11.87
CA VAL A 92 3.53 1.67 -12.32
C VAL A 92 2.92 2.59 -13.39
N HIS A 93 1.85 2.15 -14.05
CA HIS A 93 1.14 2.92 -15.07
C HIS A 93 -0.05 3.70 -14.51
N LEU A 94 -0.37 3.52 -13.22
CA LEU A 94 -1.49 4.17 -12.57
C LEU A 94 -1.00 5.36 -11.72
N PRO A 95 -1.30 6.62 -12.08
CA PRO A 95 -0.82 7.79 -11.34
C PRO A 95 -1.19 7.77 -9.84
N ALA A 96 -2.37 7.25 -9.51
CA ALA A 96 -2.84 7.14 -8.13
C ALA A 96 -2.06 6.10 -7.30
N ALA A 97 -1.38 5.14 -7.94
CA ALA A 97 -0.56 4.13 -7.27
C ALA A 97 0.87 4.63 -6.97
N LEU A 98 1.38 5.58 -7.76
CA LEU A 98 2.77 6.05 -7.63
C LEU A 98 3.15 6.53 -6.22
N PRO A 99 2.31 7.28 -5.48
CA PRO A 99 2.64 7.67 -4.11
C PRO A 99 2.85 6.50 -3.15
N PHE A 100 2.16 5.38 -3.36
CA PHE A 100 2.33 4.17 -2.54
C PHE A 100 3.63 3.46 -2.89
N LEU A 101 3.94 3.34 -4.19
CA LEU A 101 5.21 2.79 -4.65
C LEU A 101 6.39 3.60 -4.10
N ASP A 102 6.30 4.93 -4.19
CA ASP A 102 7.32 5.84 -3.68
C ASP A 102 7.46 5.71 -2.16
N GLY A 103 6.35 5.66 -1.43
CA GLY A 103 6.34 5.45 0.02
C GLY A 103 6.93 4.10 0.45
N GLY A 104 6.63 3.01 -0.27
CA GLY A 104 7.22 1.68 0.00
C GLY A 104 8.73 1.64 -0.27
N ILE A 105 9.19 2.28 -1.33
CA ILE A 105 10.63 2.44 -1.63
C ILE A 105 11.30 3.25 -0.53
N ASP A 106 10.75 4.43 -0.19
CA ASP A 106 11.33 5.32 0.80
C ASP A 106 11.37 4.66 2.19
N PHE A 107 10.33 3.89 2.54
CA PHE A 107 10.30 3.07 3.75
C PHE A 107 11.48 2.09 3.80
N LYS A 108 11.68 1.29 2.75
CA LYS A 108 12.74 0.28 2.68
C LYS A 108 14.13 0.94 2.72
N LEU A 109 14.33 2.01 1.96
CA LEU A 109 15.60 2.74 1.91
C LEU A 109 15.92 3.43 3.24
N SER A 110 14.94 4.02 3.92
CA SER A 110 15.15 4.66 5.23
C SER A 110 15.64 3.69 6.32
N ARG A 111 15.40 2.39 6.13
CA ARG A 111 15.86 1.30 7.01
C ARG A 111 17.19 0.69 6.58
N GLY A 112 17.85 1.26 5.59
CA GLY A 112 19.15 0.79 5.10
C GLY A 112 19.07 -0.53 4.32
N LEU A 113 17.88 -0.92 3.85
CA LEU A 113 17.76 -2.13 3.04
C LEU A 113 18.42 -1.91 1.67
N PRO A 114 19.16 -2.91 1.16
CA PRO A 114 19.77 -2.80 -0.15
C PRO A 114 18.70 -2.72 -1.24
N THR A 115 19.04 -2.12 -2.38
CA THR A 115 18.12 -2.06 -3.53
C THR A 115 17.73 -3.45 -4.04
N ALA A 116 18.52 -4.49 -3.75
CA ALA A 116 18.16 -5.88 -4.04
C ALA A 116 16.93 -6.38 -3.25
N SER A 117 16.52 -5.68 -2.17
CA SER A 117 15.29 -5.94 -1.41
C SER A 117 14.06 -5.23 -1.99
N LEU A 118 14.23 -4.47 -3.07
CA LEU A 118 13.13 -3.89 -3.81
C LEU A 118 12.57 -4.92 -4.81
N THR A 119 11.26 -4.94 -4.97
CA THR A 119 10.60 -5.73 -6.01
C THR A 119 10.96 -5.18 -7.40
N GLY A 120 10.69 -5.96 -8.46
CA GLY A 120 11.01 -5.55 -9.84
C GLY A 120 10.39 -4.21 -10.24
N TYR A 121 9.13 -3.95 -9.85
CA TYR A 121 8.46 -2.69 -10.16
C TYR A 121 8.92 -1.53 -9.25
N GLU A 122 9.30 -1.80 -8.00
CA GLU A 122 9.91 -0.78 -7.12
C GLU A 122 11.24 -0.33 -7.70
N MET A 123 12.03 -1.26 -8.24
CA MET A 123 13.24 -0.93 -8.99
C MET A 123 12.94 -0.12 -10.24
N GLN A 124 11.95 -0.52 -11.05
CA GLN A 124 11.52 0.24 -12.22
C GLN A 124 11.10 1.68 -11.84
N ARG A 125 10.32 1.83 -10.77
CA ARG A 125 9.87 3.13 -10.28
C ARG A 125 11.04 3.97 -9.75
N LEU A 126 11.98 3.37 -9.04
CA LEU A 126 13.19 4.05 -8.57
C LEU A 126 14.04 4.58 -9.73
N VAL A 127 14.18 3.81 -10.82
CA VAL A 127 14.87 4.27 -12.04
C VAL A 127 14.14 5.45 -12.67
N GLN A 128 12.80 5.40 -12.78
CA GLN A 128 12.00 6.52 -13.31
C GLN A 128 12.16 7.79 -12.46
N ARG A 129 12.16 7.67 -11.12
CA ARG A 129 12.37 8.81 -10.19
C ARG A 129 13.73 9.47 -10.44
N ARG A 130 14.78 8.67 -10.62
CA ARG A 130 16.14 9.17 -10.86
C ARG A 130 16.26 9.86 -12.22
N ALA A 131 15.60 9.33 -13.25
CA ALA A 131 15.61 9.93 -14.58
C ALA A 131 14.83 11.26 -14.65
N ALA A 132 13.80 11.44 -13.81
CA ALA A 132 13.00 12.66 -13.77
C ALA A 132 13.58 13.78 -12.87
N GLY A 133 14.51 13.44 -11.98
CA GLY A 133 15.18 14.37 -11.07
C GLY A 133 16.63 14.72 -11.47
N GLY A 134 17.06 14.30 -12.66
CA GLY A 134 18.37 14.60 -13.25
C GLY A 134 18.30 15.63 -14.37
#